data_AF-A0A2H6N0R7-F1
#
_entry.id   AF-A0A2H6N0R7-F1
#
_cell.length_a   1.000
_cell.length_b   1.000
_cell.length_c   1.000
_cell.angle_alpha   90.00
_cell.angle_beta   90.00
_cell.angle_gamma   90.00
#
_symmetry.space_group_name_H-M   'P 1'
#
loop_
_entity.id
_entity.type
_entity.pdbx_description
1 polymer ?
#
loop_
_entity_poly.entity_id
_entity_poly.type
_entity_poly.pdbx_seq_one_letter_code
_entity_poly.pdbx_strand_id
1 'polypeptide(L)'
;ECQRQQLPVTSANKQKVLGKALSLIRFPLMTIEEFAAGPAQSGILSDREVVNLFLHFTVNPKPRVDYIDRPRCCLRGKECSINRFQQVESRWGYSGTSDRIRFTVNRRISIVGFGLYGSIHGPTDYQVNIQIIEYEKNQTLGQNDTGFSCDGTANTFRVMFKEPIEILPTVCYTACATLKGPDSHYGTKGLKKVIHESPTSSKTCFFFFSSPGNNNGTSIEDGQIPEIIFYT
;
A
#
# COMPACT_ATOMS: atom_id res chain seq x y z
N GLU A 1 8.16 16.28 -23.55
CA GLU A 1 6.84 15.64 -23.68
C GLU A 1 5.87 16.45 -24.57
N CYS A 2 5.53 17.71 -24.26
CA CYS A 2 4.72 18.54 -25.17
C CYS A 2 5.30 18.62 -26.59
N GLN A 3 6.61 18.86 -26.73
CA GLN A 3 7.30 18.85 -28.02
C GLN A 3 7.19 17.50 -28.75
N ARG A 4 7.30 16.38 -28.01
CA ARG A 4 7.16 15.02 -28.58
C ARG A 4 5.75 14.80 -29.13
N GLN A 5 4.74 15.38 -28.49
CA GLN A 5 3.34 15.34 -28.93
C GLN A 5 2.96 16.49 -29.88
N GLN A 6 3.93 17.28 -30.35
CA GLN A 6 3.71 18.44 -31.23
C GLN A 6 2.71 19.48 -30.66
N LEU A 7 2.66 19.61 -29.34
CA LEU A 7 1.84 20.59 -28.64
C LEU A 7 2.66 21.85 -28.30
N PRO A 8 2.06 23.06 -28.41
CA PRO A 8 2.67 24.28 -27.89
C PRO A 8 3.00 24.15 -26.39
N VAL A 9 4.14 24.71 -25.97
CA VAL A 9 4.66 24.56 -24.60
C VAL A 9 3.98 25.56 -23.64
N THR A 10 2.66 25.46 -23.53
CA THR A 10 1.83 26.23 -22.58
C THR A 10 1.70 25.49 -21.25
N SER A 11 1.37 26.19 -20.17
CA SER A 11 1.09 25.58 -18.85
C SER A 11 0.00 24.51 -18.95
N ALA A 12 -1.12 24.82 -19.61
CA ALA A 12 -2.21 23.88 -19.85
C ALA A 12 -1.75 22.59 -20.55
N ASN A 13 -0.91 22.70 -21.59
CA ASN A 13 -0.38 21.54 -22.30
C ASN A 13 0.64 20.76 -21.46
N LYS A 14 1.49 21.44 -20.67
CA LYS A 14 2.40 20.79 -19.74
C LYS A 14 1.62 19.97 -18.69
N GLN A 15 0.59 20.56 -18.09
CA GLN A 15 -0.27 19.86 -17.13
C GLN A 15 -1.01 18.68 -17.76
N LYS A 16 -1.60 18.89 -18.94
CA LYS A 16 -2.30 17.83 -19.68
C LYS A 16 -1.41 16.62 -19.92
N VAL A 17 -0.16 16.88 -20.31
CA VAL A 17 0.80 15.84 -20.63
C VAL A 17 1.37 15.16 -19.37
N LEU A 18 1.51 15.88 -18.25
CA LEU A 18 1.87 15.29 -16.95
C LEU A 18 0.71 14.48 -16.32
N GLY A 19 -0.53 14.88 -16.59
CA GLY A 19 -1.74 14.21 -16.13
C GLY A 19 -1.74 13.94 -14.62
N LYS A 20 -2.05 12.69 -14.24
CA LYS A 20 -2.12 12.24 -12.84
C LYS A 20 -0.77 12.34 -12.09
N ALA A 21 0.36 12.44 -12.78
CA ALA A 21 1.66 12.55 -12.11
C ALA A 21 1.84 13.91 -11.42
N LEU A 22 1.22 14.97 -11.95
CA LEU A 22 1.35 16.32 -11.40
C LEU A 22 0.80 16.40 -9.96
N SER A 23 -0.35 15.78 -9.70
CA SER A 23 -0.96 15.76 -8.36
C SER A 23 -0.17 14.94 -7.32
N LEU A 24 0.80 14.13 -7.77
CA LEU A 24 1.69 13.38 -6.87
C LEU A 24 2.89 14.21 -6.39
N ILE A 25 3.14 15.37 -7.01
CA ILE A 25 4.19 16.30 -6.60
C ILE A 25 3.76 17.01 -5.31
N ARG A 26 4.63 16.97 -4.30
CA ARG A 26 4.37 17.52 -2.97
C ARG A 26 4.91 18.95 -2.85
N PHE A 27 4.42 19.85 -3.70
CA PHE A 27 4.78 21.28 -3.60
C PHE A 27 4.61 21.84 -2.18
N PRO A 28 3.54 21.52 -1.42
CA PRO A 28 3.33 22.11 -0.09
C PRO A 28 4.39 21.72 0.96
N LEU A 29 5.26 20.75 0.66
CA LEU A 29 6.36 20.35 1.53
C LEU A 29 7.69 21.05 1.22
N MET A 30 7.76 21.76 0.11
CA MET A 30 8.94 22.56 -0.22
C MET A 30 8.99 23.77 0.72
N THR A 31 10.19 24.32 0.91
CA THR A 31 10.29 25.67 1.47
C THR A 31 9.78 26.70 0.46
N ILE A 32 9.47 27.90 0.94
CA ILE A 32 9.02 29.00 0.06
C ILE A 32 10.11 29.30 -0.99
N GLU A 33 11.37 29.27 -0.58
CA GLU A 33 12.53 29.54 -1.42
C GLU A 33 12.67 28.48 -2.51
N GLU A 34 12.57 27.19 -2.15
CA GLU A 34 12.61 26.08 -3.12
C GLU A 34 11.48 26.17 -4.13
N PHE A 35 10.27 26.45 -3.66
CA PHE A 35 9.09 26.58 -4.53
C PHE A 35 9.24 27.77 -5.48
N ALA A 36 9.65 28.93 -4.95
CA ALA A 36 9.83 30.16 -5.69
C ALA A 36 10.95 30.05 -6.74
N ALA A 37 12.05 29.37 -6.42
CA ALA A 37 13.20 29.21 -7.33
C ALA A 37 12.97 28.17 -8.43
N GLY A 38 12.07 27.20 -8.24
CA GLY A 38 11.83 26.12 -9.20
C GLY A 38 10.40 26.08 -9.73
N PRO A 39 9.49 25.35 -9.07
CA PRO A 39 8.13 25.11 -9.57
C PRO A 39 7.36 26.36 -9.98
N ALA A 40 7.44 27.44 -9.20
CA ALA A 40 6.72 28.69 -9.49
C ALA A 40 7.14 29.32 -10.84
N GLN A 41 8.38 29.11 -11.27
CA GLN A 41 8.94 29.65 -12.52
C GLN A 41 8.94 28.63 -13.68
N SER A 42 8.62 27.37 -13.40
CA SER A 42 8.64 26.28 -14.40
C SER A 42 7.61 26.44 -15.53
N GLY A 43 6.59 27.27 -15.31
CA GLY A 43 5.41 27.41 -16.16
C GLY A 43 4.58 26.12 -16.25
N ILE A 44 4.73 25.19 -15.31
CA ILE A 44 3.88 23.99 -15.19
C ILE A 44 2.58 24.33 -14.46
N LEU A 45 2.66 25.14 -13.41
CA LEU A 45 1.51 25.58 -12.62
C LEU A 45 0.82 26.78 -13.27
N SER A 46 -0.50 26.88 -13.12
CA SER A 46 -1.22 28.11 -13.44
C SER A 46 -0.95 29.19 -12.39
N ASP A 47 -1.11 30.46 -12.77
CA ASP A 47 -0.90 31.58 -11.84
C ASP A 47 -1.77 31.45 -10.58
N ARG A 48 -2.99 30.93 -10.73
CA ARG A 48 -3.89 30.65 -9.60
C ARG A 48 -3.33 29.59 -8.65
N GLU A 49 -2.74 28.51 -9.18
CA GLU A 49 -2.11 27.47 -8.35
C GLU A 49 -0.86 27.98 -7.64
N VAL A 50 -0.05 28.78 -8.33
CA VAL A 50 1.13 29.44 -7.75
C VAL A 50 0.71 30.32 -6.56
N VAL A 51 -0.30 31.17 -6.75
CA VAL A 51 -0.85 32.02 -5.67
C VAL A 51 -1.39 31.18 -4.52
N ASN A 52 -2.17 30.13 -4.79
CA ASN A 52 -2.70 29.25 -3.75
C ASN A 52 -1.60 28.57 -2.93
N LEU A 53 -0.51 28.13 -3.57
CA LEU A 53 0.63 27.53 -2.89
C LEU A 53 1.40 28.56 -2.06
N PHE A 54 1.61 29.79 -2.57
CA PHE A 54 2.21 30.87 -1.76
C PHE A 54 1.37 31.21 -0.53
N LEU A 55 0.04 31.27 -0.65
CA LEU A 55 -0.84 31.43 0.49
C LEU A 55 -0.68 30.25 1.47
N HIS A 56 -0.65 29.01 0.97
CA HIS A 56 -0.44 27.82 1.80
C HIS A 56 0.85 27.89 2.63
N PHE A 57 1.94 28.43 2.09
CA PHE A 57 3.19 28.54 2.84
C PHE A 57 3.23 29.67 3.87
N THR A 58 2.46 30.73 3.67
CA THR A 58 2.62 32.00 4.41
C THR A 58 1.53 32.24 5.46
N VAL A 59 0.30 31.80 5.22
CA VAL A 59 -0.84 32.14 6.08
C VAL A 59 -1.21 31.02 7.06
N ASN A 60 -1.77 31.40 8.22
CA ASN A 60 -2.22 30.48 9.26
C ASN A 60 -3.65 30.87 9.70
N PRO A 61 -4.66 29.98 9.60
CA PRO A 61 -4.59 28.58 9.16
C PRO A 61 -4.23 28.43 7.68
N LYS A 62 -3.44 27.38 7.37
CA LYS A 62 -3.01 27.09 6.00
C LYS A 62 -4.21 26.70 5.11
N PRO A 63 -4.45 27.40 3.98
CA PRO A 63 -5.48 27.03 3.02
C PRO A 63 -5.25 25.64 2.44
N ARG A 64 -6.34 24.94 2.13
CA ARG A 64 -6.26 23.65 1.41
C ARG A 64 -5.82 23.89 -0.04
N VAL A 65 -5.02 22.97 -0.55
CA VAL A 65 -4.53 22.93 -1.93
C VAL A 65 -4.71 21.52 -2.50
N ASP A 66 -4.74 21.40 -3.83
CA ASP A 66 -4.99 20.14 -4.54
C ASP A 66 -3.74 19.21 -4.61
N TYR A 67 -2.75 19.49 -3.77
CA TYR A 67 -1.47 18.79 -3.72
C TYR A 67 -1.27 18.13 -2.35
N ILE A 68 -0.55 17.01 -2.35
CA ILE A 68 -0.25 16.27 -1.11
C ILE A 68 0.66 17.12 -0.23
N ASP A 69 0.16 17.51 0.94
CA ASP A 69 0.83 18.36 1.93
C ASP A 69 1.46 17.59 3.09
N ARG A 70 1.48 16.26 2.97
CA ARG A 70 2.08 15.35 3.94
C ARG A 70 3.41 14.82 3.44
N PRO A 71 4.47 14.84 4.28
CA PRO A 71 5.75 14.21 3.99
C PRO A 71 5.55 12.83 3.39
N ARG A 72 6.37 12.46 2.40
CA ARG A 72 6.52 11.03 2.11
C ARG A 72 6.90 10.40 3.43
N CYS A 73 6.22 9.32 3.81
CA CYS A 73 6.65 8.56 4.97
C CYS A 73 8.04 8.01 4.63
N CYS A 74 9.07 8.69 5.12
CA CYS A 74 10.44 8.20 5.07
C CYS A 74 10.50 7.09 6.12
N LEU A 75 10.00 5.91 5.78
CA LEU A 75 10.20 4.73 6.61
C LEU A 75 11.70 4.51 6.66
N ARG A 76 12.32 4.95 7.76
CA ARG A 76 13.74 4.74 8.02
C ARG A 76 13.87 3.26 8.38
N GLY A 77 14.58 2.50 7.55
CA GLY A 77 14.77 1.07 7.78
C GLY A 77 14.84 0.29 6.48
N LYS A 78 15.21 -0.98 6.59
CA LYS A 78 15.11 -1.92 5.48
C LYS A 78 13.68 -2.43 5.42
N GLU A 79 13.12 -2.50 4.22
CA GLU A 79 11.84 -3.18 4.03
C GLU A 79 11.99 -4.65 4.37
N CYS A 80 11.04 -5.17 5.16
CA CYS A 80 10.99 -6.54 5.58
C CYS A 80 9.71 -7.20 5.09
N SER A 81 9.76 -8.51 4.88
CA SER A 81 8.58 -9.34 4.71
C SER A 81 8.67 -10.56 5.62
N ILE A 82 7.51 -11.06 6.01
CA ILE A 82 7.36 -12.39 6.59
C ILE A 82 6.42 -13.20 5.73
N ASN A 83 6.68 -14.49 5.60
CA ASN A 83 5.73 -15.45 5.01
C ASN A 83 5.23 -16.38 6.12
N ARG A 84 3.92 -16.55 6.21
CA ARG A 84 3.29 -17.38 7.26
C ARG A 84 3.11 -18.85 6.88
N PHE A 85 3.38 -19.23 5.64
CA PHE A 85 3.20 -20.60 5.14
C PHE A 85 4.52 -21.28 4.85
N GLN A 86 4.54 -22.60 4.98
CA GLN A 86 5.72 -23.42 4.68
C GLN A 86 5.61 -24.14 3.33
N GLN A 87 4.39 -24.21 2.77
CA GLN A 87 4.10 -24.89 1.52
C GLN A 87 3.08 -24.11 0.71
N VAL A 88 3.04 -24.39 -0.59
CA VAL A 88 2.12 -23.79 -1.56
C VAL A 88 1.43 -24.91 -2.32
N GLU A 89 0.11 -24.83 -2.45
CA GLU A 89 -0.74 -25.81 -3.11
C GLU A 89 -1.75 -25.12 -4.04
N SER A 90 -2.57 -25.91 -4.73
CA SER A 90 -3.65 -25.44 -5.60
C SER A 90 -4.93 -26.27 -5.38
N ARG A 91 -6.15 -25.73 -5.54
CA ARG A 91 -6.56 -24.40 -6.05
C ARG A 91 -7.38 -23.62 -5.01
N TRP A 92 -7.35 -22.29 -5.07
CA TRP A 92 -8.15 -21.40 -4.21
C TRP A 92 -9.00 -20.44 -5.03
N GLY A 93 -10.31 -20.47 -4.79
CA GLY A 93 -11.30 -19.77 -5.61
C GLY A 93 -11.86 -18.50 -4.96
N TYR A 94 -12.50 -17.67 -5.80
CA TYR A 94 -13.02 -16.37 -5.39
C TYR A 94 -14.47 -16.17 -5.86
N SER A 95 -15.37 -15.89 -4.91
CA SER A 95 -16.79 -15.59 -5.15
C SER A 95 -17.22 -14.22 -4.62
N GLY A 96 -16.25 -13.34 -4.32
CA GLY A 96 -16.47 -12.01 -3.75
C GLY A 96 -16.37 -11.94 -2.22
N THR A 97 -16.15 -13.07 -1.55
CA THR A 97 -15.82 -13.11 -0.13
C THR A 97 -14.36 -12.71 0.10
N SER A 98 -14.11 -11.93 1.16
CA SER A 98 -12.75 -11.51 1.55
C SER A 98 -12.00 -12.63 2.27
N ASP A 99 -10.75 -12.86 1.88
CA ASP A 99 -9.78 -13.62 2.66
C ASP A 99 -9.32 -12.79 3.86
N ARG A 100 -9.37 -13.37 5.07
CA ARG A 100 -9.15 -12.61 6.32
C ARG A 100 -8.32 -13.40 7.33
N ILE A 101 -7.28 -12.76 7.85
CA ILE A 101 -6.46 -13.33 8.93
C ILE A 101 -6.20 -12.28 10.01
N ARG A 102 -6.26 -12.67 11.28
CA ARG A 102 -5.91 -11.76 12.39
C ARG A 102 -4.46 -11.91 12.76
N PHE A 103 -3.85 -10.84 13.23
CA PHE A 103 -2.50 -10.87 13.74
C PHE A 103 -2.26 -9.85 14.86
N THR A 104 -1.25 -10.12 15.68
CA THR A 104 -0.63 -9.17 16.60
C THR A 104 0.88 -9.15 16.38
N VAL A 105 1.53 -8.08 16.84
CA VAL A 105 3.00 -7.95 16.82
C VAL A 105 3.53 -7.62 18.21
N ASN A 106 4.77 -8.02 18.50
CA ASN A 106 5.43 -7.70 19.78
C ASN A 106 6.05 -6.29 19.82
N ARG A 107 6.11 -5.58 18.70
CA ARG A 107 6.71 -4.26 18.59
C ARG A 107 5.99 -3.41 17.57
N ARG A 108 6.16 -2.08 17.66
CA ARG A 108 5.66 -1.13 16.67
C ARG A 108 6.29 -1.41 15.31
N ILE A 109 5.47 -1.47 14.27
CA ILE A 109 5.89 -1.58 12.87
C ILE A 109 5.00 -0.68 12.00
N SER A 110 5.40 -0.49 10.75
CA SER A 110 4.56 0.12 9.71
C SER A 110 4.36 -0.86 8.57
N ILE A 111 3.13 -1.35 8.40
CA ILE A 111 2.79 -2.24 7.26
C ILE A 111 2.57 -1.37 6.02
N VAL A 112 3.17 -1.79 4.91
CA VAL A 112 3.08 -1.10 3.62
C VAL A 112 2.33 -1.89 2.56
N GLY A 113 2.15 -3.20 2.75
CA GLY A 113 1.44 -4.03 1.79
C GLY A 113 1.37 -5.50 2.19
N PHE A 114 0.77 -6.29 1.32
CA PHE A 114 0.71 -7.74 1.40
C PHE A 114 1.38 -8.37 0.17
N GLY A 115 1.91 -9.57 0.33
CA GLY A 115 2.12 -10.49 -0.79
C GLY A 115 0.94 -11.45 -0.85
N LEU A 116 0.38 -11.65 -2.04
CA LEU A 116 -0.78 -12.50 -2.31
C LEU A 116 -0.40 -13.57 -3.34
N TYR A 117 -0.98 -14.77 -3.24
CA TYR A 117 -0.78 -15.77 -4.30
C TYR A 117 -1.59 -15.40 -5.54
N GLY A 118 -0.99 -15.66 -6.71
CA GLY A 118 -1.60 -15.43 -8.03
C GLY A 118 -2.16 -16.70 -8.66
N SER A 119 -2.49 -16.62 -9.95
CA SER A 119 -3.19 -17.68 -10.67
C SER A 119 -2.40 -18.99 -10.73
N ILE A 120 -3.12 -20.12 -10.78
CA ILE A 120 -2.56 -21.45 -11.12
C ILE A 120 -2.41 -21.66 -12.63
N HIS A 121 -2.89 -20.72 -13.43
CA HIS A 121 -2.79 -20.70 -14.88
C HIS A 121 -1.99 -19.48 -15.31
N GLY A 122 -1.68 -19.38 -16.61
CA GLY A 122 -0.76 -18.39 -17.18
C GLY A 122 -1.07 -16.92 -16.84
N PRO A 123 -0.32 -15.99 -17.44
CA PRO A 123 -0.34 -14.60 -16.99
C PRO A 123 -1.75 -13.98 -16.97
N THR A 124 -2.11 -13.38 -15.84
CA THR A 124 -3.43 -12.76 -15.65
C THR A 124 -3.38 -11.66 -14.59
N ASP A 125 -4.34 -10.75 -14.68
CA ASP A 125 -4.54 -9.69 -13.71
C ASP A 125 -5.58 -10.07 -12.67
N TYR A 126 -5.35 -9.66 -11.43
CA TYR A 126 -6.34 -9.64 -10.35
C TYR A 126 -6.71 -8.20 -10.02
N GLN A 127 -8.00 -7.99 -9.76
CA GLN A 127 -8.44 -6.84 -8.97
C GLN A 127 -8.49 -7.26 -7.51
N VAL A 128 -8.02 -6.40 -6.60
CA VAL A 128 -8.03 -6.69 -5.17
C VAL A 128 -8.31 -5.43 -4.36
N ASN A 129 -9.20 -5.56 -3.38
CA ASN A 129 -9.32 -4.61 -2.30
C ASN A 129 -8.58 -5.15 -1.08
N ILE A 130 -7.56 -4.43 -0.60
CA ILE A 130 -6.82 -4.78 0.63
C ILE A 130 -7.19 -3.84 1.76
N GLN A 131 -7.26 -4.36 3.00
CA GLN A 131 -7.56 -3.58 4.19
C GLN A 131 -6.76 -4.04 5.41
N ILE A 132 -6.50 -3.11 6.34
CA ILE A 132 -6.16 -3.42 7.73
C ILE A 132 -7.22 -2.82 8.64
N ILE A 133 -7.78 -3.65 9.50
CA ILE A 133 -8.82 -3.27 10.47
C ILE A 133 -8.30 -3.52 11.88
N GLU A 134 -8.37 -2.53 12.76
CA GLU A 134 -8.16 -2.75 14.20
C GLU A 134 -9.34 -3.55 14.76
N TYR A 135 -9.09 -4.75 15.26
CA TYR A 135 -10.12 -5.76 15.56
C TYR A 135 -11.10 -5.30 16.64
N GLU A 136 -10.60 -4.81 17.77
CA GLU A 136 -11.43 -4.44 18.93
C GLU A 136 -12.32 -3.22 18.65
N LYS A 137 -11.84 -2.26 17.85
CA LYS A 137 -12.58 -1.04 17.50
C LYS A 137 -13.40 -1.18 16.22
N ASN A 138 -13.21 -2.27 15.48
CA ASN A 138 -13.73 -2.45 14.12
C ASN A 138 -13.43 -1.24 13.21
N GLN A 139 -12.25 -0.63 13.38
CA GLN A 139 -11.86 0.59 12.65
C GLN A 139 -10.93 0.22 11.50
N THR A 140 -11.29 0.62 10.27
CA THR A 140 -10.39 0.48 9.12
C THR A 140 -9.29 1.53 9.21
N LEU A 141 -8.03 1.07 9.31
CA LEU A 141 -6.85 1.93 9.42
C LEU A 141 -6.27 2.30 8.05
N GLY A 142 -6.42 1.41 7.08
CA GLY A 142 -6.07 1.70 5.70
C GLY A 142 -6.68 0.69 4.75
N GLN A 143 -6.95 1.18 3.54
CA GLN A 143 -7.54 0.39 2.47
C GLN A 143 -7.01 0.84 1.11
N ASN A 144 -6.99 -0.07 0.14
CA ASN A 144 -6.68 0.27 -1.24
C ASN A 144 -7.40 -0.67 -2.22
N ASP A 145 -8.16 -0.08 -3.15
CA ASP A 145 -8.64 -0.75 -4.35
C ASP A 145 -7.53 -0.72 -5.39
N THR A 146 -6.94 -1.88 -5.67
CA THR A 146 -5.76 -2.03 -6.52
C THR A 146 -5.84 -3.32 -7.33
N GLY A 147 -4.73 -3.72 -7.93
CA GLY A 147 -4.59 -4.94 -8.68
C GLY A 147 -3.13 -5.33 -8.82
N PHE A 148 -2.90 -6.57 -9.25
CA PHE A 148 -1.58 -7.06 -9.58
C PHE A 148 -1.66 -8.02 -10.77
N SER A 149 -0.60 -8.06 -11.55
CA SER A 149 -0.40 -9.07 -12.59
C SER A 149 0.42 -10.21 -12.01
N CYS A 150 0.06 -11.44 -12.35
CA CYS A 150 0.81 -12.64 -12.00
C CYS A 150 1.15 -13.44 -13.27
N ASP A 151 2.13 -14.33 -13.16
CA ASP A 151 2.71 -15.10 -14.28
C ASP A 151 2.33 -16.59 -14.25
N GLY A 152 1.50 -17.02 -13.29
CA GLY A 152 1.11 -18.40 -13.08
C GLY A 152 2.01 -19.19 -12.12
N THR A 153 3.12 -18.60 -11.67
CA THR A 153 4.02 -19.23 -10.70
C THR A 153 3.40 -19.24 -9.30
N ALA A 154 3.92 -20.13 -8.44
CA ALA A 154 3.52 -20.24 -7.04
C ALA A 154 4.12 -19.12 -6.15
N ASN A 155 4.67 -18.07 -6.76
CA ASN A 155 5.25 -16.92 -6.06
C ASN A 155 4.17 -16.03 -5.43
N THR A 156 4.61 -15.12 -4.56
CA THR A 156 3.78 -14.06 -4.01
C THR A 156 3.91 -12.78 -4.84
N PHE A 157 2.79 -12.09 -5.02
CA PHE A 157 2.68 -10.85 -5.78
C PHE A 157 2.27 -9.72 -4.86
N ARG A 158 3.00 -8.62 -4.94
CA ARG A 158 2.91 -7.54 -3.95
C ARG A 158 1.77 -6.58 -4.28
N VAL A 159 1.02 -6.20 -3.27
CA VAL A 159 -0.01 -5.16 -3.32
C VAL A 159 0.18 -4.21 -2.15
N MET A 160 0.17 -2.92 -2.45
CA MET A 160 0.62 -1.89 -1.50
C MET A 160 -0.55 -1.01 -1.05
N PHE A 161 -0.52 -0.57 0.21
CA PHE A 161 -1.37 0.50 0.70
C PHE A 161 -0.91 1.85 0.12
N LYS A 162 -1.81 2.83 0.09
CA LYS A 162 -1.48 4.19 -0.36
C LYS A 162 -0.50 4.89 0.58
N GLU A 163 -0.60 4.58 1.86
CA GLU A 163 0.25 5.09 2.93
C GLU A 163 0.59 3.95 3.88
N PRO A 164 1.76 3.98 4.55
CA PRO A 164 2.11 3.01 5.57
C PRO A 164 1.14 3.06 6.74
N ILE A 165 0.73 1.89 7.24
CA ILE A 165 -0.22 1.75 8.34
C ILE A 165 0.55 1.40 9.60
N GLU A 166 0.45 2.26 10.61
CA GLU A 166 1.07 2.02 11.91
C GLU A 166 0.36 0.89 12.67
N ILE A 167 1.15 -0.07 13.14
CA ILE A 167 0.70 -1.22 13.91
C ILE A 167 1.39 -1.16 15.27
N LEU A 168 0.59 -1.12 16.32
CA LEU A 168 1.05 -1.05 17.69
C LEU A 168 1.26 -2.45 18.27
N PRO A 169 2.24 -2.62 19.20
CA PRO A 169 2.45 -3.88 19.86
C PRO A 169 1.20 -4.32 20.62
N THR A 170 0.93 -5.64 20.66
CA THR A 170 -0.15 -6.29 21.41
C THR A 170 -1.59 -5.96 20.99
N VAL A 171 -1.80 -5.02 20.09
CA VAL A 171 -3.11 -4.74 19.49
C VAL A 171 -3.41 -5.78 18.41
N CYS A 172 -4.66 -6.25 18.36
CA CYS A 172 -5.11 -7.23 17.38
C CYS A 172 -5.66 -6.53 16.13
N TYR A 173 -5.16 -6.94 14.97
CA TYR A 173 -5.53 -6.41 13.68
C TYR A 173 -6.05 -7.52 12.78
N THR A 174 -6.89 -7.18 11.82
CA THR A 174 -7.33 -8.09 10.74
C THR A 174 -6.76 -7.59 9.42
N ALA A 175 -5.97 -8.42 8.76
CA ALA A 175 -5.58 -8.25 7.37
C ALA A 175 -6.68 -8.85 6.48
N CYS A 176 -7.15 -8.08 5.50
CA CYS A 176 -8.18 -8.48 4.56
C CYS A 176 -7.69 -8.32 3.12
N ALA A 177 -8.02 -9.27 2.26
CA ALA A 177 -7.83 -9.18 0.82
C ALA A 177 -9.04 -9.76 0.11
N THR A 178 -9.74 -8.93 -0.66
CA THR A 178 -10.90 -9.36 -1.46
C THR A 178 -10.49 -9.39 -2.93
N LEU A 179 -10.14 -10.58 -3.42
CA LEU A 179 -9.66 -10.78 -4.78
C LEU A 179 -10.82 -11.04 -5.75
N LYS A 180 -10.65 -10.57 -6.98
CA LYS A 180 -11.48 -10.90 -8.14
C LYS A 180 -10.55 -11.30 -9.28
N GLY A 181 -10.67 -12.55 -9.71
CA GLY A 181 -9.86 -13.15 -10.77
C GLY A 181 -10.06 -14.68 -10.80
N PRO A 182 -9.28 -15.40 -11.61
CA PRO A 182 -9.37 -16.87 -11.71
C PRO A 182 -8.89 -17.56 -10.42
N ASP A 183 -8.94 -18.90 -10.39
CA ASP A 183 -8.40 -19.65 -9.27
C ASP A 183 -6.88 -19.43 -9.12
N SER A 184 -6.43 -19.43 -7.87
CA SER A 184 -5.07 -19.12 -7.47
C SER A 184 -4.40 -20.28 -6.75
N HIS A 185 -3.09 -20.14 -6.53
CA HIS A 185 -2.36 -20.92 -5.53
C HIS A 185 -2.78 -20.47 -4.12
N TYR A 186 -2.53 -21.31 -3.12
CA TYR A 186 -2.71 -20.95 -1.72
C TYR A 186 -1.64 -21.56 -0.85
N GLY A 187 -1.45 -20.99 0.34
CA GLY A 187 -0.47 -21.50 1.29
C GLY A 187 -1.05 -22.59 2.15
N THR A 188 -0.21 -23.52 2.57
CA THR A 188 -0.53 -24.58 3.54
C THR A 188 0.56 -24.68 4.60
N LYS A 189 0.27 -25.44 5.66
CA LYS A 189 1.15 -25.59 6.84
C LYS A 189 1.51 -24.25 7.45
N GLY A 190 0.49 -23.41 7.64
CA GLY A 190 0.67 -22.07 8.18
C GLY A 190 1.09 -22.07 9.64
N LEU A 191 1.89 -21.07 9.98
CA LEU A 191 2.55 -20.93 11.28
C LEU A 191 1.78 -19.94 12.16
N LYS A 192 1.43 -20.37 13.38
CA LYS A 192 0.84 -19.49 14.41
C LYS A 192 1.76 -18.35 14.82
N LYS A 193 3.07 -18.53 14.68
CA LYS A 193 4.09 -17.55 15.05
C LYS A 193 5.17 -17.50 13.98
N VAL A 194 5.48 -16.30 13.50
CA VAL A 194 6.59 -16.05 12.59
C VAL A 194 7.51 -15.00 13.21
N ILE A 195 8.80 -15.26 13.22
CA ILE A 195 9.82 -14.36 13.78
C ILE A 195 10.66 -13.82 12.63
N HIS A 196 10.67 -12.50 12.49
CA HIS A 196 11.62 -11.81 11.63
C HIS A 196 12.81 -11.34 12.46
N GLU A 197 14.00 -11.79 12.09
CA GLU A 197 15.26 -11.40 12.70
C GLU A 197 16.04 -10.53 11.71
N SER A 198 16.38 -9.31 12.11
CA SER A 198 17.31 -8.46 11.38
C SER A 198 18.65 -8.48 12.11
N PRO A 199 19.80 -8.52 11.40
CA PRO A 199 21.13 -8.51 12.02
C PRO A 199 21.39 -7.29 12.93
N THR A 200 20.62 -6.20 12.73
CA THR A 200 20.82 -4.92 13.41
C THR A 200 19.66 -4.52 14.31
N SER A 201 18.59 -5.31 14.42
CA SER A 201 17.40 -4.94 15.21
C SER A 201 16.90 -6.06 16.11
N SER A 202 16.12 -5.69 17.11
CA SER A 202 15.36 -6.63 17.92
C SER A 202 14.39 -7.48 17.08
N LYS A 203 14.07 -8.67 17.57
CA LYS A 203 13.22 -9.65 16.88
C LYS A 203 11.77 -9.16 16.79
N THR A 204 11.24 -9.10 15.57
CA THR A 204 9.82 -8.79 15.32
C THR A 204 9.05 -10.11 15.25
N CYS A 205 8.15 -10.34 16.20
CA CYS A 205 7.33 -11.55 16.26
C CYS A 205 5.90 -11.20 15.83
N PHE A 206 5.40 -11.93 14.84
CA PHE A 206 4.00 -11.93 14.44
C PHE A 206 3.32 -13.16 15.03
N PHE A 207 2.13 -12.97 15.58
CA PHE A 207 1.25 -14.05 16.01
C PHE A 207 -0.02 -13.99 15.19
N PHE A 208 -0.41 -15.11 14.57
CA PHE A 208 -1.57 -15.21 13.70
C PHE A 208 -2.73 -15.92 14.39
N PHE A 209 -3.95 -15.44 14.13
CA PHE A 209 -5.19 -15.96 14.71
C PHE A 209 -6.26 -16.06 13.63
N SER A 210 -7.16 -17.04 13.73
CA SER A 210 -8.31 -17.14 12.85
C SER A 210 -9.20 -15.90 12.96
N SER A 211 -9.67 -15.39 11.83
CA SER A 211 -10.65 -14.30 11.80
C SER A 211 -12.07 -14.87 11.88
N PRO A 212 -12.93 -14.38 12.79
CA PRO A 212 -14.30 -14.86 12.90
C PRO A 212 -15.15 -14.42 11.70
N GLY A 213 -16.17 -15.22 11.37
CA GLY A 213 -17.09 -14.96 10.26
C GLY A 213 -16.55 -15.41 8.92
N ASN A 214 -17.11 -14.87 7.84
CA ASN A 214 -16.76 -15.28 6.49
C ASN A 214 -15.38 -14.72 6.10
N ASN A 215 -14.43 -15.62 5.87
CA ASN A 215 -13.01 -15.35 5.60
C ASN A 215 -12.51 -16.06 4.33
N ASN A 216 -13.45 -16.46 3.45
CA ASN A 216 -13.21 -17.22 2.21
C ASN A 216 -12.47 -18.56 2.43
N GLY A 217 -12.47 -19.09 3.67
CA GLY A 217 -11.75 -20.31 4.05
C GLY A 217 -10.35 -20.05 4.60
N THR A 218 -9.83 -18.82 4.51
CA THR A 218 -8.48 -18.50 4.99
C THR A 218 -8.41 -18.67 6.51
N SER A 219 -7.45 -19.46 6.96
CA SER A 219 -7.20 -19.83 8.34
C SER A 219 -5.74 -19.60 8.72
N ILE A 220 -5.36 -19.99 9.93
CA ILE A 220 -3.95 -19.98 10.35
C ILE A 220 -3.18 -20.99 9.49
N GLU A 221 -3.78 -22.15 9.22
CA GLU A 221 -3.18 -23.30 8.59
C GLU A 221 -3.11 -23.16 7.06
N ASP A 222 -4.11 -22.56 6.43
CA ASP A 222 -4.28 -22.56 4.98
C ASP A 222 -4.85 -21.24 4.43
N GLY A 223 -4.59 -20.96 3.14
CA GLY A 223 -5.31 -19.94 2.37
C GLY A 223 -4.43 -18.79 1.85
N GLN A 224 -5.01 -17.60 1.81
CA GLN A 224 -4.41 -16.39 1.22
C GLN A 224 -3.72 -15.50 2.26
N ILE A 225 -3.18 -14.37 1.80
CA ILE A 225 -2.36 -13.44 2.57
C ILE A 225 -1.12 -14.17 3.16
N PRO A 226 -0.26 -14.75 2.30
CA PRO A 226 0.98 -15.37 2.73
C PRO A 226 1.92 -14.38 3.39
N GLU A 227 2.01 -13.15 2.86
CA GLU A 227 3.04 -12.21 3.28
C GLU A 227 2.50 -10.88 3.79
N ILE A 228 3.13 -10.40 4.87
CA ILE A 228 2.99 -9.03 5.36
C ILE A 228 4.31 -8.30 5.10
N ILE A 229 4.22 -7.16 4.44
CA ILE A 229 5.36 -6.32 4.06
C ILE A 229 5.37 -5.09 4.96
N PHE A 230 6.49 -4.84 5.65
CA PHE A 230 6.54 -3.83 6.72
C PHE A 230 7.94 -3.24 6.92
N TYR A 231 7.99 -2.19 7.72
CA TYR A 231 9.20 -1.56 8.25
C TYR A 231 9.16 -1.59 9.79
N THR A 232 10.34 -1.67 10.42
CA THR A 232 10.52 -1.69 11.88
C THR A 232 11.13 -0.42 12.41
#